data_AF-B8R358-F1
#
_entry.id   AF-B8R358-F1
#
_cell.length_a   1.000
_cell.length_b   1.000
_cell.length_c   1.000
_cell.angle_alpha   90.00
_cell.angle_beta   90.00
_cell.angle_gamma   90.00
#
_symmetry.space_group_name_H-M   'P 1'
#
loop_
_entity.id
_entity.type
_entity.pdbx_description
1 polymer ?
#
loop_
_entity_poly.entity_id
_entity_poly.type
_entity_poly.pdbx_seq_one_letter_code
_entity_poly.pdbx_strand_id
1 'polypeptide(L)' 'YKGQCYYRNGTEDVRLLKRFMYNQEEFVYFDSDKGFYIPKTEYGRPDAD' A
#
# COMPACT_ATOMS: atom_id res chain seq x y z
N TYR A 1 0.26 -10.43 2.84
CA TYR A 1 1.00 -9.50 1.96
C TYR A 1 0.47 -9.60 0.55
N LYS A 2 0.26 -8.46 -0.14
CA LYS A 2 -0.05 -8.39 -1.57
C LYS A 2 0.71 -7.21 -2.18
N GLY A 3 1.45 -7.46 -3.26
CA GLY A 3 2.04 -6.41 -4.09
C GLY A 3 1.22 -6.25 -5.37
N GLN A 4 0.73 -5.04 -5.64
CA GLN A 4 -0.09 -4.74 -6.82
C GLN A 4 0.53 -3.58 -7.61
N CYS A 5 0.57 -3.73 -8.93
CA CYS A 5 0.96 -2.66 -9.85
C CYS A 5 -0.25 -2.27 -10.69
N TYR A 6 -0.54 -0.97 -10.73
CA TYR A 6 -1.58 -0.36 -11.55
C TYR A 6 -0.90 0.43 -12.66
N TYR A 7 -1.26 0.11 -13.90
CA TYR A 7 -0.70 0.73 -15.11
C TYR A 7 -1.72 1.73 -15.66
N ARG A 8 -1.31 2.98 -15.82
CA ARG A 8 -2.08 4.09 -16.40
C ARG A 8 -1.33 4.55 -17.65
N ASN A 9 -1.99 4.56 -18.80
CA ASN A 9 -1.38 4.89 -20.10
C ASN A 9 -0.12 4.04 -20.42
N GLY A 10 -0.27 2.71 -20.40
CA GLY A 10 0.86 1.80 -20.62
C GLY A 10 1.80 1.80 -19.42
N THR A 11 3.10 2.04 -19.64
CA THR A 11 4.12 2.12 -18.59
C THR A 11 4.58 3.55 -18.30
N GLU A 12 3.92 4.55 -18.89
CA GLU A 12 4.23 5.97 -18.63
C GLU A 12 3.91 6.35 -17.19
N ASP A 13 2.82 5.81 -16.64
CA ASP A 13 2.39 6.06 -15.27
C ASP A 13 2.06 4.73 -14.57
N VAL A 14 2.86 4.36 -13.58
CA VAL A 14 2.73 3.10 -12.83
C VAL A 14 2.65 3.39 -11.34
N ARG A 15 1.58 2.89 -10.71
CA ARG A 15 1.38 2.96 -9.26
C ARG A 15 1.57 1.59 -8.61
N LEU A 16 2.46 1.53 -7.63
CA LEU A 16 2.70 0.37 -6.79
C LEU A 16 1.97 0.52 -5.45
N LEU A 17 1.19 -0.51 -5.09
CA LEU A 17 0.64 -0.68 -3.75
C LEU A 17 1.24 -1.94 -3.10
N LYS A 18 1.89 -1.79 -1.95
CA LYS A 18 2.32 -2.93 -1.12
C LYS A 18 1.41 -2.99 0.11
N ARG A 19 0.54 -3.98 0.17
CA ARG A 19 -0.47 -4.13 1.22
C ARG A 19 -0.10 -5.24 2.20
N PHE A 20 -0.22 -4.96 3.49
CA PHE A 20 0.02 -5.91 4.56
C PHE A 20 -1.30 -6.23 5.26
N MET A 21 -1.56 -7.52 5.44
CA MET A 21 -2.82 -8.01 5.98
C MET A 21 -2.56 -9.03 7.08
N TYR A 22 -3.36 -8.95 8.13
CA TYR A 22 -3.41 -9.90 9.23
C TYR A 22 -4.87 -10.31 9.44
N ASN A 23 -5.15 -11.61 9.56
CA ASN A 23 -6.53 -12.13 9.68
C ASN A 23 -7.52 -11.57 8.65
N GLN A 24 -7.10 -11.49 7.38
CA GLN A 24 -7.87 -10.93 6.25
C GLN A 24 -8.15 -9.41 6.33
N GLU A 25 -7.72 -8.73 7.39
CA GLU A 25 -7.80 -7.28 7.53
C GLU A 25 -6.49 -6.63 7.08
N GLU A 26 -6.58 -5.66 6.16
CA GLU A 26 -5.44 -4.84 5.78
C GLU A 26 -5.17 -3.80 6.86
N PHE A 27 -3.96 -3.80 7.43
CA PHE A 27 -3.61 -2.91 8.54
C PHE A 27 -2.71 -1.75 8.13
N VAL A 28 -1.86 -1.92 7.12
CA VAL A 28 -1.00 -0.86 6.56
C VAL A 28 -0.72 -1.13 5.08
N TYR A 29 -0.51 -0.08 4.30
CA TYR A 29 -0.05 -0.21 2.92
C TYR A 29 0.87 0.93 2.51
N PHE A 30 1.87 0.61 1.68
CA PHE A 30 2.67 1.60 0.97
C PHE A 30 1.97 2.02 -0.32
N ASP A 31 1.97 3.31 -0.62
CA ASP A 31 1.43 3.89 -1.85
C ASP A 31 2.50 4.70 -2.58
N SER A 32 2.92 4.26 -3.76
CA SER A 32 3.98 4.95 -4.51
C SER A 32 3.60 6.37 -4.95
N ASP A 33 2.29 6.65 -5.13
CA ASP A 33 1.83 8.01 -5.46
C ASP A 33 1.98 8.97 -4.26
N LYS A 34 2.09 8.43 -3.03
CA LYS A 34 2.28 9.19 -1.79
C LYS A 34 3.72 9.14 -1.29
N GLY A 35 4.40 8.02 -1.52
CA GLY A 35 5.79 7.79 -1.14
C GLY A 35 6.00 7.28 0.28
N PHE A 36 4.94 6.89 1.00
CA PHE A 36 5.02 6.44 2.39
C PHE A 36 3.93 5.42 2.76
N TYR A 37 4.08 4.81 3.94
CA TYR A 37 3.16 3.83 4.51
C TYR A 37 1.97 4.52 5.18
N ILE A 38 0.76 4.09 4.82
CA ILE A 38 -0.51 4.64 5.30
C ILE A 38 -1.22 3.57 6.13
N PRO A 39 -1.58 3.87 7.41
CA PRO A 39 -2.27 2.93 8.26
C PRO A 39 -3.75 2.85 7.85
N LYS A 40 -4.29 1.63 7.81
CA LYS A 40 -5.72 1.36 7.59
C LYS A 40 -6.47 1.09 8.90
N THR A 41 -5.74 0.67 9.92
CA THR A 41 -6.24 0.38 11.27
C THR A 41 -5.24 0.91 12.30
N GLU A 42 -5.66 1.05 13.57
CA GLU A 42 -4.74 1.44 14.64
C GLU A 42 -3.57 0.46 14.82
N TYR A 43 -3.77 -0.82 14.50
CA TYR A 43 -2.72 -1.83 14.55
C TYR A 43 -1.55 -1.51 13.61
N GLY A 44 -1.81 -0.91 12.45
CA GLY A 44 -0.77 -0.53 11.49
C GLY A 44 -0.15 0.83 11.71
N ARG A 45 -0.63 1.61 12.69
CA ARG A 45 -0.08 2.93 13.02
C ARG A 45 1.41 2.91 13.39
N PRO A 46 1.95 1.90 14.11
CA PRO A 46 3.38 1.83 14.41
C PRO A 46 4.27 1.60 13.18
N ASP A 47 3.72 1.03 12.10
CA ASP A 47 4.44 0.74 10.85
C ASP A 47 4.24 1.83 9.78
N ALA A 48 3.44 2.87 10.10
CA ALA A 48 3.20 4.01 9.22
C ALA A 48 4.26 5.10 9.42
N ASP A 49 4.45 5.93 8.39
CA ASP A 49 5.34 7.10 8.42
C ASP A 49 4.64 8.37 8.94
#